data_AF-L5NUQ7-F1
#
_entry.id   AF-L5NUQ7-F1
#
_cell.length_a   1.000
_cell.length_b   1.000
_cell.length_c   1.000
_cell.angle_alpha   90.00
_cell.angle_beta   90.00
_cell.angle_gamma   90.00
#
_symmetry.space_group_name_H-M   'P 1'
#
loop_
_entity.id
_entity.type
_entity.pdbx_description
1 polymer ?
#
loop_
_entity_poly.entity_id
_entity_poly.type
_entity_poly.pdbx_seq_one_letter_code
_entity_poly.pdbx_strand_id
1 'polypeptide(L)'
;MTAQALEQRELAVVIGLEVHVQLETATKIFCSCSTEPAEDEEPNTRVCPVCLGLPGALPVLNEAAVESAVKIGKALNADIAEDTRFHRKNYYYP
;
A
#
# COMPACT_ATOMS: atom_id res chain seq x y z
N MET A 1 -6.85 -12.27 -40.72
CA MET A 1 -7.12 -13.71 -40.69
C MET A 1 -8.50 -13.93 -40.12
N THR A 2 -9.44 -14.09 -41.04
CA THR A 2 -10.84 -14.45 -40.86
C THR A 2 -10.96 -15.95 -40.53
N ALA A 3 -12.09 -16.31 -39.90
CA ALA A 3 -12.74 -17.61 -40.03
C ALA A 3 -12.11 -18.87 -39.40
N GLN A 4 -11.36 -18.76 -38.29
CA GLN A 4 -11.01 -19.91 -37.42
C GLN A 4 -11.48 -19.71 -35.97
N ALA A 5 -12.70 -19.19 -35.79
CA ALA A 5 -13.31 -19.00 -34.47
C ALA A 5 -14.24 -20.16 -34.04
N LEU A 6 -14.31 -21.25 -34.82
CA LEU A 6 -15.27 -22.35 -34.59
C LEU A 6 -14.66 -23.76 -34.54
N GLU A 7 -13.34 -23.89 -34.42
CA GLU A 7 -12.69 -25.15 -34.05
C GLU A 7 -12.20 -25.04 -32.60
N GLN A 8 -12.48 -26.07 -31.80
CA GLN A 8 -12.26 -26.15 -30.35
C GLN A 8 -10.99 -25.43 -29.91
N ARG A 9 -11.13 -24.29 -29.22
CA ARG A 9 -10.00 -23.59 -28.63
C ARG A 9 -9.65 -24.29 -27.32
N GLU A 10 -8.41 -24.78 -27.19
CA GLU A 10 -7.78 -25.01 -25.89
C GLU A 10 -7.76 -23.67 -25.13
N LEU A 11 -8.75 -23.45 -24.28
CA LEU A 11 -8.79 -22.26 -23.42
C LEU A 11 -7.91 -22.51 -22.20
N ALA A 12 -6.97 -21.60 -21.95
CA ALA A 12 -6.13 -21.59 -20.75
C ALA A 12 -6.62 -20.51 -19.77
N VAL A 13 -6.65 -20.84 -18.47
CA VAL A 13 -7.02 -19.90 -17.41
C VAL A 13 -5.82 -19.01 -17.07
N VAL A 14 -6.05 -17.70 -16.98
CA VAL A 14 -5.03 -16.70 -16.61
C VAL A 14 -5.52 -15.96 -15.36
N ILE A 15 -4.73 -15.99 -14.28
CA ILE A 15 -5.07 -15.38 -12.98
C ILE A 15 -3.95 -14.41 -12.57
N GLY A 16 -4.33 -13.20 -12.19
CA GLY A 16 -3.47 -12.21 -11.55
C GLY A 16 -4.02 -11.86 -10.17
N LEU A 17 -3.13 -11.58 -9.22
CA LEU A 17 -3.49 -11.22 -7.84
C LEU A 17 -2.91 -9.85 -7.50
N GLU A 18 -3.67 -9.07 -6.75
CA GLU A 18 -3.22 -7.81 -6.15
C GLU A 18 -3.33 -7.95 -4.64
N VAL A 19 -2.20 -7.81 -3.95
CA VAL A 19 -2.10 -8.06 -2.50
C VAL A 19 -1.61 -6.80 -1.81
N HIS A 20 -2.40 -6.31 -0.84
CA HIS A 20 -1.98 -5.28 0.09
C HIS A 20 -1.48 -5.95 1.37
N VAL A 21 -0.28 -5.55 1.82
CA VAL A 21 0.36 -6.10 3.03
C VAL A 21 0.53 -4.98 4.04
N GLN A 22 0.07 -5.20 5.28
CA GLN A 22 0.30 -4.27 6.38
C GLN A 22 1.72 -4.48 6.92
N LEU A 23 2.49 -3.38 7.01
CA LEU A 23 3.83 -3.41 7.57
C LEU A 23 3.77 -3.33 9.10
N GLU A 24 4.60 -4.11 9.77
CA GLU A 24 4.76 -4.10 11.24
C GLU A 24 5.67 -2.95 11.69
N THR A 25 5.21 -1.71 11.48
CA THR A 25 5.89 -0.51 11.99
C THR A 25 5.35 -0.11 13.36
N ALA A 26 6.11 0.68 14.12
CA ALA A 26 5.64 1.24 15.39
C ALA A 26 4.72 2.46 15.20
N THR A 27 4.92 3.21 14.12
CA THR A 27 4.14 4.41 13.77
C THR A 27 3.54 4.32 12.36
N LYS A 28 2.53 5.14 12.09
CA LYS A 28 1.90 5.28 10.76
C LYS A 28 2.92 5.77 9.71
N ILE A 29 2.57 5.61 8.43
CA ILE A 29 3.47 5.94 7.31
C ILE A 29 3.83 7.43 7.19
N PHE A 30 2.93 8.34 7.59
CA PHE A 30 3.10 9.79 7.39
C PHE A 30 3.04 10.63 8.68
N CYS A 31 2.91 10.01 9.86
CA CYS A 31 2.84 10.70 11.15
C CYS A 31 3.28 9.79 12.30
N SER A 32 3.40 10.34 13.50
CA SER A 32 3.90 9.63 14.69
C SER A 32 2.84 8.85 15.48
N CYS A 33 1.60 8.73 14.99
CA CYS A 33 0.59 7.91 15.66
C CYS A 33 0.98 6.42 15.64
N SER A 34 0.69 5.69 16.73
CA SER A 34 0.97 4.25 16.83
C SER A 34 0.18 3.41 15.82
N THR A 35 0.81 2.34 15.35
CA THR A 35 0.22 1.27 14.51
C THR A 35 0.10 -0.06 15.24
N GLU A 36 0.46 -0.13 16.53
CA GLU A 36 0.31 -1.37 17.30
C GLU A 36 -1.15 -1.84 17.30
N PRO A 37 -1.42 -3.14 17.45
CA PRO A 37 -2.77 -3.62 17.67
C PRO A 37 -3.37 -2.93 18.90
N ALA A 38 -4.58 -2.41 18.75
CA ALA A 38 -5.33 -1.78 19.82
C ALA A 38 -6.37 -2.79 20.31
N GLU A 39 -5.94 -3.74 21.14
CA GLU A 39 -6.90 -4.52 21.92
C GLU A 39 -7.52 -3.57 22.97
N ASP A 40 -8.85 -3.43 22.94
CA ASP A 40 -9.64 -2.65 23.90
C ASP A 40 -9.44 -1.11 23.91
N GLU A 41 -9.08 -0.47 22.78
CA GLU A 41 -9.14 1.00 22.68
C GLU A 41 -10.44 1.53 22.07
N GLU A 42 -10.85 2.71 22.54
CA GLU A 42 -11.96 3.46 21.95
C GLU A 42 -11.67 3.92 20.51
N PRO A 43 -12.69 4.11 19.67
CA PRO A 43 -12.53 4.66 18.33
C PRO A 43 -11.85 6.04 18.34
N ASN A 44 -10.98 6.28 17.36
CA ASN A 44 -10.30 7.57 17.15
C ASN A 44 -9.33 8.00 18.28
N THR A 45 -8.76 7.07 19.04
CA THR A 45 -7.71 7.35 20.05
C THR A 45 -6.34 7.61 19.42
N ARG A 46 -6.00 6.89 18.34
CA ARG A 46 -4.68 6.93 17.67
C ARG A 46 -4.69 7.83 16.46
N VAL A 47 -5.09 9.09 16.65
CA VAL A 47 -5.26 10.06 15.57
C VAL A 47 -4.46 11.34 15.80
N CYS A 48 -4.19 12.07 14.73
CA CYS A 48 -3.59 13.39 14.76
C CYS A 48 -4.06 14.18 13.53
N PRO A 49 -3.77 15.50 13.44
CA PRO A 49 -4.17 16.31 12.30
C PRO A 49 -3.73 15.77 10.93
N VAL A 50 -2.58 15.08 10.85
CA VAL A 50 -2.07 14.51 9.59
C VAL A 50 -2.92 13.34 9.12
N CYS A 51 -3.14 12.31 9.96
CA CYS A 51 -3.88 11.12 9.53
C CYS A 51 -5.40 11.33 9.48
N LEU A 52 -5.90 12.41 10.09
CA LEU A 52 -7.28 12.87 9.91
C LEU A 52 -7.47 13.75 8.66
N GLY A 53 -6.39 14.12 7.97
CA GLY A 53 -6.46 14.99 6.81
C GLY A 53 -6.96 16.40 7.12
N LEU A 54 -6.65 16.92 8.32
CA LEU A 54 -7.09 18.27 8.71
C LEU A 54 -6.31 19.36 7.95
N PRO A 55 -6.93 20.54 7.71
CA PRO A 55 -6.27 21.64 7.03
C PRO A 55 -4.96 22.06 7.69
N GLY A 56 -3.92 22.26 6.88
CA GLY A 56 -2.60 22.72 7.33
C GLY A 56 -1.67 21.61 7.83
N ALA A 57 -2.12 20.35 7.91
CA ALA A 57 -1.26 19.23 8.28
C ALA A 57 -0.38 18.77 7.11
N LEU A 58 0.89 18.43 7.39
CA LEU A 58 1.87 17.98 6.40
C LEU A 58 2.40 16.57 6.73
N PRO A 59 2.58 15.68 5.73
CA PRO A 59 3.07 14.32 5.94
C PRO A 59 4.59 14.28 6.15
N VAL A 60 5.06 13.38 7.02
CA VAL A 60 6.48 13.04 7.19
C VAL A 60 6.65 11.53 7.06
N LEU A 61 7.45 11.10 6.08
CA LEU A 61 7.63 9.69 5.75
C LEU A 61 8.30 8.91 6.89
N ASN A 62 7.76 7.73 7.19
CA ASN A 62 8.33 6.77 8.12
C ASN A 62 9.49 5.98 7.46
N GLU A 63 10.69 6.07 8.03
CA GLU A 63 11.89 5.36 7.59
C GLU A 63 11.73 3.83 7.62
N ALA A 64 11.15 3.28 8.69
CA ALA A 64 10.95 1.84 8.82
C ALA A 64 10.00 1.27 7.75
N ALA A 65 9.05 2.09 7.26
CA ALA A 65 8.18 1.69 6.15
C ALA A 65 8.98 1.56 4.84
N VAL A 66 9.91 2.49 4.58
CA VAL A 66 10.81 2.44 3.42
C VAL A 66 11.74 1.24 3.49
N GLU A 67 12.38 1.01 4.64
CA GLU A 67 13.25 -0.15 4.84
C GLU A 67 12.50 -1.47 4.60
N SER A 68 11.29 -1.59 5.13
CA SER A 68 10.46 -2.79 4.97
C SER A 68 10.07 -2.99 3.50
N ALA A 69 9.72 -1.93 2.77
CA ALA A 69 9.44 -2.01 1.34
C ALA A 69 10.66 -2.48 0.53
N VAL A 70 11.86 -1.98 0.84
CA VAL A 70 13.11 -2.44 0.19
C VAL A 70 13.43 -3.90 0.54
N LYS A 71 13.22 -4.31 1.81
CA LYS A 71 13.39 -5.72 2.23
C LYS A 71 12.45 -6.65 1.47
N ILE A 72 11.18 -6.28 1.34
CA ILE A 72 10.17 -7.04 0.57
C ILE A 72 10.57 -7.10 -0.90
N GLY A 73 10.94 -5.98 -1.51
CA GLY A 73 11.38 -5.95 -2.92
C GLY A 73 12.56 -6.89 -3.17
N LYS A 74 13.58 -6.88 -2.31
CA LYS A 74 14.70 -7.82 -2.39
C LYS A 74 14.28 -9.27 -2.19
N ALA A 75 13.39 -9.55 -1.24
CA ALA A 75 12.88 -10.91 -1.00
C ALA A 75 12.09 -11.46 -2.20
N LEU A 76 11.44 -10.58 -2.97
CA LEU A 76 10.71 -10.92 -4.19
C LEU A 76 11.59 -10.89 -5.46
N ASN A 77 12.90 -10.67 -5.33
CA ASN A 77 13.84 -10.49 -6.45
C ASN A 77 13.42 -9.35 -7.41
N ALA A 78 12.85 -8.27 -6.87
CA ALA A 78 12.51 -7.09 -7.64
C ALA A 78 13.73 -6.16 -7.80
N ASP A 79 13.76 -5.43 -8.91
CA ASP A 79 14.71 -4.34 -9.13
C ASP A 79 14.28 -3.09 -8.35
N ILE A 80 15.14 -2.60 -7.46
CA ILE A 80 14.86 -1.42 -6.63
C ILE A 80 15.31 -0.16 -7.38
N ALA A 81 14.38 0.76 -7.62
CA ALA A 81 14.68 2.04 -8.25
C ALA A 81 15.50 2.96 -7.32
N GLU A 82 16.44 3.71 -7.91
CA GLU A 82 17.28 4.67 -7.18
C GLU A 82 16.50 5.92 -6.73
N ASP A 83 15.51 6.37 -7.51
CA ASP A 83 14.60 7.48 -7.20
C ASP A 83 13.17 6.95 -7.22
N THR A 84 12.41 7.26 -6.16
CA THR A 84 10.98 6.97 -6.07
C THR A 84 10.24 8.18 -5.54
N ARG A 85 9.02 8.41 -6.05
CA ARG A 85 8.18 9.56 -5.69
C ARG A 85 6.81 9.11 -5.19
N PHE A 86 6.34 9.77 -4.13
CA PHE A 86 4.95 9.63 -3.70
C PHE A 86 4.01 10.43 -4.60
N HIS A 87 2.91 9.82 -4.99
CA HIS A 87 1.87 10.41 -5.82
C HIS A 87 0.54 10.44 -5.08
N ARG A 88 -0.33 11.42 -5.39
CA ARG A 88 -1.67 11.55 -4.82
C ARG A 88 -2.68 10.82 -5.70
N LYS A 89 -3.30 9.75 -5.19
CA LYS A 89 -4.44 9.07 -5.81
C LYS A 89 -5.74 9.66 -5.25
N ASN A 90 -6.39 10.56 -5.99
CA ASN A 90 -7.55 11.30 -5.51
C ASN A 90 -8.86 10.56 -5.81
N TYR A 91 -9.69 10.36 -4.79
CA TYR A 91 -11.06 9.83 -4.89
C TYR A 91 -11.83 10.19 -3.60
N TYR A 92 -13.17 10.16 -3.64
CA TYR A 92 -14.01 10.43 -2.47
C TYR A 92 -14.45 9.11 -1.81
N TYR A 93 -14.20 8.97 -0.50
CA TYR A 93 -14.66 7.85 0.34
C TYR A 93 -14.66 8.28 1.83
N PRO A 94 -15.72 8.02 2.63
CA PRO A 94 -15.76 8.35 4.05
C PRO A 94 -14.85 7.50 4.95
#